data_AF-W2H609-F1
#
_entry.id   AF-W2H609-F1
#
_cell.length_a   1.000
_cell.length_b   1.000
_cell.length_c   1.000
_cell.angle_alpha   90.00
_cell.angle_beta   90.00
_cell.angle_gamma   90.00
#
_symmetry.space_group_name_H-M   'P 1'
#
loop_
_entity.id
_entity.type
_entity.pdbx_description
1 polymer ?
#
loop_
_entity_poly.entity_id
_entity_poly.type
_entity_poly.pdbx_seq_one_letter_code
_entity_poly.pdbx_strand_id
1 'polypeptide(L)'
;MAQEDSILHNEGMSLKTVEDLLSHEPTYTTCAGPLRRFQLFVFERKMKPPIPHVISLLPASKHVVDSAAISRILTKELLQRASKKWLLYQKKHKKLPERDFAVEFPGLFVITMETLRTMKLWHQAVKELNNIERAITWIAEIDFSLDISPAFKVTRCRVGIESRSNSDIL
;
A
#
# COMPACT_ATOMS: atom_id res chain seq x y z
N MET A 1 6.05 -11.34 -20.18
CA MET A 1 6.81 -10.79 -19.04
C MET A 1 7.65 -9.60 -19.45
N ALA A 2 8.68 -9.74 -20.29
CA ALA A 2 9.57 -8.62 -20.65
C ALA A 2 8.87 -7.40 -21.28
N GLN A 3 7.81 -7.60 -22.06
CA GLN A 3 7.09 -6.51 -22.73
C GLN A 3 6.23 -5.65 -21.78
N GLU A 4 5.60 -6.26 -20.77
CA GLU A 4 4.86 -5.53 -19.74
C GLU A 4 5.79 -4.75 -18.82
N ASP A 5 6.94 -5.33 -18.47
CA ASP A 5 7.98 -4.64 -17.70
C ASP A 5 8.56 -3.47 -18.48
N SER A 6 8.70 -3.61 -19.81
CA SER A 6 9.11 -2.51 -20.68
C SER A 6 8.05 -1.41 -20.76
N ILE A 7 6.75 -1.74 -20.76
CA ILE A 7 5.68 -0.73 -20.74
C ILE A 7 5.68 0.05 -19.41
N LEU A 8 5.72 -0.64 -18.27
CA LEU A 8 5.75 0.01 -16.96
C LEU A 8 7.01 0.87 -16.78
N HIS A 9 8.16 0.39 -17.24
CA HIS A 9 9.40 1.16 -17.23
C HIS A 9 9.33 2.40 -18.13
N ASN A 10 8.77 2.28 -19.35
CA ASN A 10 8.60 3.40 -20.27
C ASN A 10 7.58 4.44 -19.77
N GLU A 11 6.62 4.02 -18.94
CA GLU A 11 5.62 4.90 -18.33
C GLU A 11 6.09 5.51 -17.00
N GLY A 12 7.34 5.25 -16.58
CA GLY A 12 7.89 5.73 -15.31
C GLY A 12 7.22 5.12 -14.08
N MET A 13 6.49 4.01 -14.24
CA MET A 13 5.77 3.31 -13.18
C MET A 13 6.73 2.39 -12.41
N SER A 14 7.23 2.91 -11.30
CA SER A 14 8.20 2.22 -10.43
C SER A 14 7.74 2.30 -8.97
N LEU A 15 8.42 1.59 -8.08
CA LEU A 15 8.11 1.67 -6.66
C LEU A 15 8.26 3.10 -6.13
N LYS A 16 9.14 3.92 -6.73
CA LYS A 16 9.20 5.36 -6.44
C LYS A 16 7.88 6.08 -6.69
N THR A 17 7.15 5.74 -7.75
CA THR A 17 5.80 6.27 -8.00
C THR A 17 4.84 5.93 -6.87
N VAL A 18 4.95 4.72 -6.30
CA VAL A 18 4.15 4.33 -5.13
C VAL A 18 4.53 5.14 -3.89
N GLU A 19 5.83 5.40 -3.69
CA GLU A 19 6.33 6.25 -2.60
C GLU A 19 5.73 7.65 -2.70
N ASP A 20 5.81 8.26 -3.88
CA ASP A 20 5.30 9.61 -4.13
C ASP A 20 3.77 9.68 -3.96
N LEU A 21 3.03 8.72 -4.53
CA LEU A 21 1.57 8.68 -4.45
C LEU A 21 1.04 8.52 -3.03
N LEU A 22 1.75 7.78 -2.17
CA LEU A 22 1.30 7.51 -0.81
C LEU A 22 1.81 8.54 0.20
N SER A 23 2.73 9.43 -0.19
CA SER A 23 3.33 10.44 0.70
C SER A 23 2.56 11.78 0.72
N HIS A 24 1.83 12.13 -0.34
CA HIS A 24 1.21 13.45 -0.52
C HIS A 24 -0.33 13.42 -0.43
N GLU A 25 -0.86 13.12 0.76
CA GLU A 25 -2.32 13.10 1.04
C GLU A 25 -3.14 12.31 0.00
N PRO A 26 -3.01 10.96 0.01
CA PRO A 26 -3.60 10.12 -1.02
C PRO A 26 -5.13 10.18 -1.03
N THR A 27 -5.71 10.49 -2.18
CA THR A 27 -7.17 10.38 -2.42
C THR A 27 -7.48 9.22 -3.36
N TYR A 28 -8.74 8.75 -3.36
CA TYR A 28 -9.17 7.69 -4.27
C TYR A 28 -8.92 8.06 -5.75
N THR A 29 -9.27 9.28 -6.14
CA THR A 29 -9.14 9.76 -7.53
C THR A 29 -7.69 9.85 -7.98
N THR A 30 -6.77 10.24 -7.10
CA THR A 30 -5.34 10.36 -7.43
C THR A 30 -4.61 9.03 -7.44
N CYS A 31 -5.02 8.07 -6.59
CA CYS A 31 -4.26 6.84 -6.36
C CYS A 31 -4.83 5.60 -7.05
N ALA A 32 -6.15 5.52 -7.29
CA ALA A 32 -6.79 4.28 -7.73
C ALA A 32 -6.25 3.74 -9.07
N GLY A 33 -6.18 4.62 -10.08
CA GLY A 33 -5.67 4.25 -11.41
C GLY A 33 -4.21 3.78 -11.36
N PRO A 34 -3.26 4.62 -10.90
CA PRO A 34 -1.85 4.25 -10.85
C PRO A 34 -1.55 3.00 -10.04
N LEU A 35 -2.13 2.85 -8.83
CA LEU A 35 -1.81 1.72 -7.95
C LEU A 35 -2.21 0.37 -8.55
N ARG A 36 -3.28 0.31 -9.35
CA ARG A 36 -3.76 -0.92 -10.01
C ARG A 36 -2.92 -1.40 -11.17
N ARG A 37 -2.13 -0.51 -11.77
CA ARG A 37 -1.25 -0.85 -12.89
C ARG A 37 -0.05 -1.69 -12.47
N PHE A 38 0.33 -1.61 -11.19
CA PHE A 38 1.40 -2.42 -10.65
C PHE A 38 1.02 -3.90 -10.64
N GLN A 39 1.95 -4.71 -11.11
CA GLN A 39 1.81 -6.16 -11.12
C GLN A 39 2.59 -6.80 -9.97
N LEU A 40 2.08 -7.93 -9.49
CA LEU A 40 2.83 -8.78 -8.59
C LEU A 40 3.97 -9.48 -9.34
N PHE A 41 5.07 -9.71 -8.63
CA PHE A 41 6.13 -10.57 -9.11
C PHE A 41 5.65 -12.02 -9.15
N VAL A 42 5.73 -12.66 -10.32
CA VAL A 42 5.38 -14.07 -10.50
C VAL A 42 6.64 -14.91 -10.48
N PHE A 43 6.68 -15.90 -9.58
CA PHE A 43 7.83 -16.78 -9.41
C PHE A 43 7.59 -18.10 -10.15
N GLU A 44 8.48 -18.45 -11.07
CA GLU A 44 8.46 -19.77 -11.72
C GLU A 44 8.77 -20.91 -10.75
N ARG A 45 9.50 -20.62 -9.68
CA ARG A 45 9.94 -21.60 -8.68
C ARG A 45 9.76 -21.04 -7.28
N LYS A 46 9.62 -21.94 -6.31
CA LYS A 46 9.55 -21.55 -4.90
C LYS A 46 10.80 -20.75 -4.52
N MET A 47 10.58 -19.50 -4.12
CA MET A 47 11.66 -18.59 -3.80
C MET A 47 12.38 -19.02 -2.51
N LYS A 48 13.72 -18.86 -2.49
CA LYS A 48 14.53 -19.09 -1.28
C LYS A 48 14.12 -18.11 -0.17
N PRO A 49 14.33 -18.45 1.12
CA PRO A 49 14.01 -17.55 2.21
C PRO A 49 14.75 -16.21 2.09
N PRO A 50 14.10 -15.08 2.42
CA PRO A 50 14.77 -13.78 2.47
C PRO A 50 15.89 -13.78 3.51
N ILE A 51 17.00 -13.11 3.19
CA ILE A 51 18.21 -13.06 4.00
C ILE A 51 18.44 -11.62 4.47
N PRO A 52 18.36 -11.33 5.77
CA PRO A 52 18.67 -9.99 6.28
C PRO A 52 20.18 -9.77 6.34
N HIS A 53 20.61 -8.57 5.97
CA HIS A 53 22.00 -8.13 5.95
C HIS A 53 22.16 -6.78 6.65
N VAL A 54 23.35 -6.55 7.20
CA VAL A 54 23.86 -5.20 7.44
C VAL A 54 24.45 -4.69 6.12
N ILE A 55 24.08 -3.48 5.70
CA ILE A 55 24.45 -2.93 4.39
C ILE A 55 25.98 -2.86 4.23
N SER A 56 26.71 -2.46 5.27
CA SER A 56 28.18 -2.38 5.25
C SER A 56 28.89 -3.74 5.12
N LEU A 57 28.15 -4.85 5.30
CA LEU A 57 28.66 -6.22 5.18
C LEU A 57 28.16 -6.93 3.93
N LEU A 58 27.50 -6.20 3.01
CA LEU A 58 27.07 -6.77 1.74
C LEU A 58 28.30 -7.14 0.89
N PRO A 59 28.28 -8.31 0.22
CA PRO A 59 29.30 -8.65 -0.77
C PRO A 59 29.37 -7.58 -1.87
N ALA A 60 30.56 -7.31 -2.41
CA ALA A 60 30.74 -6.30 -3.48
C ALA A 60 29.87 -6.55 -4.73
N SER A 61 29.46 -7.79 -4.97
CA SER A 61 28.57 -8.17 -6.08
C SER A 61 27.09 -7.85 -5.82
N LYS A 62 26.72 -7.46 -4.59
CA LYS A 62 25.34 -7.17 -4.20
C LYS A 62 25.24 -5.72 -3.76
N HIS A 63 24.33 -5.00 -4.40
CA HIS A 63 23.99 -3.64 -4.03
C HIS A 63 22.51 -3.56 -3.68
N VAL A 64 22.16 -2.59 -2.85
CA VAL A 64 20.77 -2.24 -2.61
C VAL A 64 20.20 -1.64 -3.88
N VAL A 65 19.09 -2.18 -4.37
CA VAL A 65 18.42 -1.67 -5.56
C VAL A 65 17.62 -0.41 -5.22
N ASP A 66 17.66 0.57 -6.12
CA ASP A 66 16.87 1.81 -6.03
C ASP A 66 15.36 1.50 -6.25
N SER A 67 14.47 2.19 -5.52
CA SER A 67 13.02 2.04 -5.69
C SER A 67 12.57 2.38 -7.12
N ALA A 68 13.27 3.29 -7.81
CA ALA A 68 13.02 3.63 -9.21
C ALA A 68 13.31 2.46 -10.19
N ALA A 69 14.15 1.49 -9.80
CA ALA A 69 14.47 0.34 -10.63
C ALA A 69 13.52 -0.86 -10.40
N ILE A 70 12.56 -0.74 -9.49
CA ILE A 70 11.60 -1.80 -9.17
C ILE A 70 10.26 -1.51 -9.83
N SER A 71 9.88 -2.31 -10.83
CA SER A 71 8.59 -2.20 -11.52
C SER A 71 7.50 -3.17 -11.01
N ARG A 72 7.89 -4.20 -10.26
CA ARG A 72 6.97 -5.25 -9.77
C ARG A 72 6.97 -5.34 -8.25
N ILE A 73 5.78 -5.58 -7.69
CA ILE A 73 5.60 -5.69 -6.24
C ILE A 73 5.76 -7.14 -5.78
N LEU A 74 6.54 -7.36 -4.73
CA LEU A 74 6.66 -8.69 -4.11
C LEU A 74 5.33 -9.11 -3.46
N THR A 75 5.07 -10.42 -3.44
CA THR A 75 3.84 -10.94 -2.82
C THR A 75 3.80 -10.69 -1.32
N LYS A 76 2.58 -10.57 -0.77
CA LYS A 76 2.36 -10.28 0.66
C LYS A 76 3.02 -11.32 1.56
N GLU A 77 3.00 -12.58 1.17
CA GLU A 77 3.59 -13.71 1.92
C GLU A 77 5.11 -13.55 2.03
N LEU A 78 5.77 -13.11 0.96
CA LEU A 78 7.21 -12.88 0.95
C LEU A 78 7.59 -11.69 1.82
N LEU A 79 6.85 -10.58 1.70
CA LEU A 79 7.06 -9.40 2.53
C LEU A 79 6.89 -9.72 4.03
N GLN A 80 5.92 -10.56 4.39
CA GLN A 80 5.73 -11.04 5.76
C GLN A 80 6.90 -11.90 6.25
N ARG A 81 7.38 -12.84 5.42
CA ARG A 81 8.56 -13.67 5.76
C ARG A 81 9.81 -12.82 5.95
N ALA A 82 10.05 -11.87 5.05
CA ALA A 82 11.15 -10.92 5.13
C ALA A 82 11.09 -10.10 6.43
N SER A 83 9.90 -9.59 6.77
CA SER A 83 9.69 -8.83 8.03
C SER A 83 10.02 -9.65 9.28
N LYS A 84 9.56 -10.91 9.32
CA LYS A 84 9.86 -11.82 10.44
C LYS A 84 11.36 -12.09 10.57
N LYS A 85 12.03 -12.35 9.43
CA LYS A 85 13.48 -12.58 9.40
C LYS A 85 14.26 -11.35 9.83
N TRP A 86 13.88 -10.18 9.34
CA TRP A 86 14.48 -8.91 9.74
C TRP A 86 14.32 -8.64 11.24
N LEU A 87 13.11 -8.78 11.81
CA LEU A 87 12.89 -8.59 13.25
C LEU A 87 13.78 -9.49 14.11
N LEU A 88 13.93 -10.77 13.73
CA LEU A 88 14.82 -11.69 14.42
C LEU A 88 16.29 -11.28 14.29
N TYR A 89 16.69 -10.75 13.13
CA TYR A 89 18.05 -10.30 12.87
C TYR A 89 18.39 -9.01 13.62
N GLN A 90 17.47 -8.04 13.63
CA GLN A 90 17.60 -6.79 14.38
C GLN A 90 17.72 -7.05 15.88
N LYS A 91 16.97 -8.01 16.43
CA LYS A 91 17.11 -8.42 17.84
C LYS A 91 18.52 -8.89 18.20
N LYS A 92 19.27 -9.43 17.24
CA LYS A 92 20.68 -9.82 17.41
C LYS A 92 21.66 -8.65 17.22
N HIS A 93 21.23 -7.59 16.52
CA HIS A 93 22.06 -6.43 16.14
C HIS A 93 21.47 -5.11 16.68
N LYS A 94 21.07 -5.09 17.96
CA LYS A 94 20.32 -3.98 18.60
C LYS A 94 21.00 -2.60 18.54
N LYS A 95 22.31 -2.56 18.28
CA LYS A 95 23.11 -1.32 18.24
C LYS A 95 23.00 -0.59 16.90
N LEU A 96 22.47 -1.23 15.86
CA LEU A 96 22.37 -0.64 14.53
C LEU A 96 20.96 -0.07 14.30
N PRO A 97 20.85 1.14 13.72
CA PRO A 97 19.57 1.69 13.29
C PRO A 97 19.01 0.91 12.10
N GLU A 98 17.70 1.00 11.90
CA GLU A 98 17.00 0.27 10.83
C GLU A 98 17.54 0.56 9.42
N ARG A 99 17.96 1.80 9.16
CA ARG A 99 18.50 2.24 7.86
C ARG A 99 19.77 1.51 7.45
N ASP A 100 20.49 0.89 8.39
CA ASP A 100 21.72 0.15 8.12
C ASP A 100 21.45 -1.31 7.73
N PHE A 101 20.18 -1.70 7.63
CA PHE A 101 19.76 -3.05 7.25
C PHE A 101 19.11 -3.09 5.88
N ALA A 102 19.33 -4.21 5.20
CA ALA A 102 18.64 -4.56 3.99
C ALA A 102 18.21 -6.03 4.03
N VAL A 103 17.29 -6.40 3.15
CA VAL A 103 16.84 -7.78 2.97
C VAL A 103 17.14 -8.20 1.54
N GLU A 104 17.96 -9.23 1.39
CA GLU A 104 18.18 -9.92 0.15
C GLU A 104 17.03 -10.88 -0.15
N PHE A 105 16.54 -10.81 -1.38
CA PHE A 105 15.67 -11.80 -2.00
C PHE A 105 16.52 -12.60 -2.99
N PRO A 106 16.98 -13.81 -2.65
CA PRO A 106 17.98 -14.51 -3.45
C PRO A 106 17.52 -14.77 -4.88
N GLY A 107 18.31 -14.32 -5.85
CA GLY A 107 17.99 -14.39 -7.28
C GLY A 107 17.15 -13.22 -7.80
N LEU A 108 16.83 -12.23 -6.96
CA LEU A 108 16.17 -11.00 -7.34
C LEU A 108 17.06 -9.79 -7.04
N PHE A 109 16.88 -9.21 -5.86
CA PHE A 109 17.49 -7.94 -5.47
C PHE A 109 17.63 -7.84 -3.96
N VAL A 110 18.43 -6.88 -3.51
CA VAL A 110 18.57 -6.51 -2.10
C VAL A 110 17.82 -5.18 -1.90
N ILE A 111 16.88 -5.12 -0.97
CA ILE A 111 16.07 -3.92 -0.73
C ILE A 111 16.19 -3.43 0.71
N THR A 112 16.03 -2.13 0.93
CA THR A 112 15.98 -1.56 2.27
C THR A 112 14.66 -1.90 2.97
N MET A 113 14.61 -1.61 4.27
CA MET A 113 13.37 -1.71 5.03
C MET A 113 12.32 -0.69 4.63
N GLU A 114 12.74 0.47 4.13
CA GLU A 114 11.86 1.50 3.59
C GLU A 114 11.14 0.99 2.33
N THR A 115 11.89 0.49 1.35
CA THR A 115 11.35 -0.16 0.15
C THR A 115 10.38 -1.29 0.50
N LEU A 116 10.72 -2.11 1.51
CA LEU A 116 9.86 -3.18 2.00
C LEU A 116 8.55 -2.65 2.61
N ARG A 117 8.58 -1.51 3.31
CA ARG A 117 7.38 -0.83 3.82
C ARG A 117 6.52 -0.28 2.69
N THR A 118 7.12 0.36 1.70
CA THR A 118 6.40 0.88 0.53
C THR A 118 5.61 -0.24 -0.15
N MET A 119 6.23 -1.39 -0.40
CA MET A 119 5.54 -2.54 -0.98
C MET A 119 4.36 -3.02 -0.11
N LYS A 120 4.49 -3.00 1.22
CA LYS A 120 3.36 -3.34 2.12
C LYS A 120 2.24 -2.30 2.06
N LEU A 121 2.60 -1.02 2.01
CA LEU A 121 1.63 0.07 1.90
C LEU A 121 0.86 -0.03 0.58
N TRP A 122 1.52 -0.40 -0.51
CA TRP A 122 0.84 -0.74 -1.76
C TRP A 122 -0.20 -1.85 -1.59
N HIS A 123 0.16 -2.97 -0.94
CA HIS A 123 -0.78 -4.07 -0.68
C HIS A 123 -1.99 -3.62 0.16
N GLN A 124 -1.75 -2.75 1.13
CA GLN A 124 -2.83 -2.17 1.94
C GLN A 124 -3.72 -1.25 1.11
N ALA A 125 -3.12 -0.34 0.33
CA ALA A 125 -3.85 0.60 -0.50
C ALA A 125 -4.71 -0.14 -1.54
N VAL A 126 -4.16 -1.13 -2.25
CA VAL A 126 -4.92 -1.95 -3.21
C VAL A 126 -6.07 -2.70 -2.54
N LYS A 127 -5.87 -3.22 -1.33
CA LYS A 127 -6.95 -3.84 -0.55
C LYS A 127 -8.08 -2.84 -0.27
N GLU A 128 -7.75 -1.62 0.17
CA GLU A 128 -8.76 -0.61 0.45
C GLU A 128 -9.46 -0.11 -0.83
N LEU A 129 -8.74 0.01 -1.94
CA LEU A 129 -9.35 0.29 -3.25
C LEU A 129 -10.39 -0.77 -3.62
N ASN A 130 -10.09 -2.05 -3.43
CA ASN A 130 -11.03 -3.13 -3.70
C ASN A 130 -12.25 -3.09 -2.76
N ASN A 131 -12.07 -2.67 -1.50
CA ASN A 131 -13.18 -2.47 -0.57
C ASN A 131 -14.11 -1.34 -1.03
N ILE A 132 -13.54 -0.22 -1.49
CA ILE A 132 -14.29 0.93 -2.00
C ILE A 132 -15.10 0.52 -3.24
N GLU A 133 -14.48 -0.18 -4.18
CA GLU A 133 -15.19 -0.66 -5.37
C GLU A 133 -16.34 -1.58 -5.04
N ARG A 134 -16.12 -2.54 -4.15
CA ARG A 134 -17.18 -3.43 -3.71
C ARG A 134 -18.34 -2.65 -3.07
N ALA A 135 -18.03 -1.60 -2.32
CA ALA A 135 -19.07 -0.74 -1.75
C ALA A 135 -19.83 0.05 -2.82
N ILE A 136 -19.14 0.58 -3.84
CA ILE A 136 -19.77 1.26 -4.98
C ILE A 136 -20.68 0.31 -5.74
N THR A 137 -20.22 -0.90 -6.05
CA THR A 137 -21.03 -1.94 -6.71
C THR A 137 -22.24 -2.30 -5.87
N TRP A 138 -22.06 -2.51 -4.57
CA TRP A 138 -23.15 -2.84 -3.66
C TRP A 138 -24.20 -1.72 -3.58
N ILE A 139 -23.79 -0.45 -3.50
CA ILE A 139 -24.72 0.70 -3.49
C ILE A 139 -25.52 0.75 -4.80
N ALA A 140 -24.90 0.46 -5.93
CA ALA A 140 -25.57 0.44 -7.23
C ALA A 140 -26.63 -0.67 -7.36
N GLU A 141 -26.51 -1.74 -6.58
CA GLU A 141 -27.49 -2.84 -6.53
C GLU A 141 -28.68 -2.54 -5.61
N ILE A 142 -28.58 -1.51 -4.74
CA ILE A 142 -29.68 -1.13 -3.86
C ILE A 142 -30.74 -0.37 -4.65
N ASP A 143 -31.94 -0.94 -4.71
CA ASP A 143 -33.12 -0.22 -5.16
C ASP A 143 -33.65 0.68 -4.03
N PHE A 144 -33.22 1.93 -4.01
CA PHE A 144 -33.70 2.95 -3.07
C PHE A 144 -35.16 3.39 -3.31
N SER A 145 -35.81 2.90 -4.38
CA SER A 145 -37.22 3.22 -4.68
C SER A 145 -38.22 2.29 -3.97
N LEU A 146 -37.75 1.20 -3.36
CA LEU A 146 -38.59 0.29 -2.60
C LEU A 146 -39.23 0.98 -1.39
N ASP A 147 -40.54 0.80 -1.19
CA ASP A 147 -41.23 1.34 -0.03
C ASP A 147 -40.74 0.66 1.25
N ILE A 148 -40.00 1.41 2.06
CA ILE A 148 -39.43 0.92 3.31
C ILE A 148 -40.54 0.95 4.37
N SER A 149 -40.80 -0.20 5.00
CA SER A 149 -41.74 -0.29 6.11
C SER A 149 -41.45 0.79 7.17
N PRO A 150 -42.49 1.47 7.71
CA PRO A 150 -42.32 2.51 8.73
C PRO A 150 -41.47 2.09 9.94
N ALA A 151 -41.42 0.80 10.27
CA ALA A 151 -40.61 0.25 11.36
C ALA A 151 -39.09 0.41 11.15
N PHE A 152 -38.64 0.59 9.91
CA PHE A 152 -37.22 0.78 9.56
C PHE A 152 -36.90 2.24 9.14
N LYS A 153 -37.89 3.14 9.20
CA LYS A 153 -37.66 4.57 8.91
C LYS A 153 -36.94 5.22 10.08
N VAL A 154 -35.73 5.69 9.85
CA VAL A 154 -34.98 6.48 10.84
C VAL A 154 -35.51 7.92 10.81
N THR A 155 -36.25 8.32 11.84
CA THR A 155 -36.64 9.72 12.04
C THR A 155 -35.41 10.52 12.47
N ARG A 156 -35.03 11.53 11.68
CA ARG A 156 -34.05 12.53 12.14
C ARG A 156 -34.62 13.24 13.36
N CYS A 157 -34.05 13.01 14.54
CA CYS A 157 -34.27 13.92 15.67
C CYS A 157 -33.78 15.31 15.27
N ARG A 158 -34.71 16.25 15.11
CA ARG A 158 -34.36 17.67 15.06
C ARG A 158 -33.83 18.03 16.45
N VAL A 159 -32.52 18.16 16.59
CA VAL A 159 -31.95 18.90 17.71
C VAL A 159 -32.36 20.35 17.47
N GLY A 160 -33.32 20.84 18.26
CA GLY A 160 -33.81 22.20 18.17
C GLY A 160 -32.70 23.18 18.47
N ILE A 161 -32.19 23.86 17.44
CA ILE A 161 -31.54 25.15 17.64
C ILE A 161 -32.69 26.15 17.71
N GLU A 162 -33.09 26.50 18.93
CA GLU A 162 -33.96 27.65 19.16
C GLU A 162 -33.26 28.91 18.64
N SER A 163 -33.71 29.38 17.49
CA SER A 163 -33.50 30.75 17.04
C SER A 163 -34.23 31.68 18.00
N ARG A 164 -33.52 32.25 18.99
CA ARG A 164 -34.01 33.42 19.73
C ARG A 164 -34.12 34.59 18.76
N SER A 165 -35.33 35.08 18.58
CA SER A 165 -35.60 36.33 17.87
C SER A 165 -35.03 37.51 18.66
N ASN A 166 -34.05 38.20 18.09
CA ASN A 166 -33.67 39.54 18.53
C ASN A 166 -34.74 40.53 18.06
N SER A 167 -35.68 40.83 18.93
CA SER A 167 -36.47 42.05 18.89
C SER A 167 -36.22 42.74 20.22
N ASP A 168 -35.35 43.76 20.20
CA ASP A 168 -35.28 44.90 21.15
C ASP A 168 -33.95 45.65 20.96
N ILE A 169 -33.86 46.49 19.91
CA ILE A 169 -33.08 47.75 19.94
C ILE A 169 -33.81 48.76 19.02
N LEU A 170 -34.60 49.64 19.64
CA LEU A 170 -34.75 51.04 19.26
C LEU A 170 -34.87 51.85 20.56
#